data_AF-A0A0F2MA98-F1
#
_entry.id   AF-A0A0F2MA98-F1
#
_cell.length_a   1.000
_cell.length_b   1.000
_cell.length_c   1.000
_cell.angle_alpha   90.00
_cell.angle_beta   90.00
_cell.angle_gamma   90.00
#
_symmetry.space_group_name_H-M   'P 1'
#
loop_
_entity.id
_entity.type
_entity.pdbx_description
1 polymer ?
#
loop_
_entity_poly.entity_id
_entity_poly.type
_entity_poly.pdbx_seq_one_letter_code
_entity_poly.pdbx_strand_id
1 'polypeptide(L)'
;MGKNLNGISSNAAVHTGGLVRMVELRGGLSNLGMRGILRRMVLWCVWPWPRMHSPNIMSDLLASSRLGRPPRFPFYQADTSAPLTVFTPSVSSDTYHLVTNGALDAILTVKHRLSIAQLLLSLHRLSLFLSLTDSLYLPWEASYPDRVYQVEYQFLTALFDDQVTAPTDTQVMVGTILLHAGLLFIYTNLRETPVGGAIRCRLLDRLKAVLVQFESLMHDALGFTAELFWVLLLGASASSAVDQDYFVEQLRKMSRRHNIRSWSHAKMLLESMPALEAYRLNTCMDLWSTVIAPQSICRDTTLY
;
A
#
# COMPACT_ATOMS: atom_id res chain seq x y z
N MET A 1 -22.80 -10.60 -10.96
CA MET A 1 -22.75 -11.94 -10.34
C MET A 1 -21.29 -12.30 -10.05
N GLY A 2 -20.78 -11.91 -8.88
CA GLY A 2 -19.35 -11.98 -8.50
C GLY A 2 -19.06 -13.13 -7.53
N LYS A 3 -19.03 -14.37 -8.01
CA LYS A 3 -18.88 -15.55 -7.14
C LYS A 3 -17.44 -15.89 -6.71
N ASN A 4 -16.40 -15.29 -7.31
CA ASN A 4 -15.01 -15.70 -6.99
C ASN A 4 -14.20 -14.71 -6.14
N LEU A 5 -14.64 -13.44 -6.04
CA LEU A 5 -14.16 -12.54 -4.98
C LEU A 5 -14.68 -12.97 -3.59
N ASN A 6 -15.76 -13.77 -3.55
CA ASN A 6 -16.32 -14.43 -2.37
C ASN A 6 -15.89 -15.91 -2.22
N GLY A 7 -15.05 -16.44 -3.13
CA GLY A 7 -14.66 -17.85 -3.12
C GLY A 7 -13.83 -18.21 -1.88
N ILE A 8 -14.09 -19.39 -1.31
CA ILE A 8 -13.35 -19.95 -0.16
C ILE A 8 -11.85 -19.93 -0.49
N SER A 9 -11.01 -19.59 0.50
CA SER A 9 -9.54 -19.50 0.36
C SER A 9 -8.92 -20.80 -0.20
N SER A 10 -9.55 -21.95 0.06
CA SER A 10 -9.20 -23.25 -0.53
C SER A 10 -9.25 -23.24 -2.05
N ASN A 11 -10.30 -22.66 -2.64
CA ASN A 11 -10.49 -22.65 -4.10
C ASN A 11 -9.45 -21.74 -4.76
N ALA A 12 -9.16 -20.59 -4.13
CA ALA A 12 -8.10 -19.69 -4.56
C ALA A 12 -6.74 -20.41 -4.64
N ALA A 13 -6.37 -21.18 -3.62
CA ALA A 13 -5.10 -21.91 -3.59
C ALA A 13 -5.04 -23.02 -4.67
N VAL A 14 -6.14 -23.72 -4.92
CA VAL A 14 -6.24 -24.74 -5.98
C VAL A 14 -6.11 -24.09 -7.37
N HIS A 15 -6.81 -22.98 -7.61
CA HIS A 15 -6.72 -22.26 -8.88
C HIS A 15 -5.31 -21.75 -9.17
N THR A 16 -4.65 -21.13 -8.19
CA THR A 16 -3.26 -20.67 -8.38
C THR A 16 -2.31 -21.85 -8.54
N GLY A 17 -2.54 -23.00 -7.89
CA GLY A 17 -1.77 -24.23 -8.12
C GLY A 17 -1.91 -24.77 -9.53
N GLY A 18 -3.13 -24.84 -10.06
CA GLY A 18 -3.39 -25.20 -11.45
C GLY A 18 -2.73 -24.22 -12.43
N LEU A 19 -2.76 -22.91 -12.14
CA LEU A 19 -2.11 -21.90 -12.97
C LEU A 19 -0.59 -22.08 -13.04
N VAL A 20 0.08 -22.29 -11.91
CA VAL A 20 1.52 -22.59 -11.87
C VAL A 20 1.83 -23.80 -12.74
N ARG A 21 1.07 -24.89 -12.60
CA ARG A 21 1.29 -26.09 -13.39
C ARG A 21 1.09 -25.87 -14.90
N MET A 22 0.08 -25.09 -15.29
CA MET A 22 -0.13 -24.73 -16.70
C MET A 22 1.03 -23.91 -17.26
N VAL A 23 1.57 -22.98 -16.49
CA VAL A 23 2.74 -22.18 -16.89
C VAL A 23 3.98 -23.06 -17.03
N GLU A 24 4.22 -23.97 -16.09
CA GLU A 24 5.31 -24.96 -16.17
C GLU A 24 5.21 -25.84 -17.42
N LEU A 25 4.01 -26.36 -17.72
CA LEU A 25 3.77 -27.20 -18.90
C LEU A 25 3.98 -26.45 -20.22
N ARG A 26 3.85 -25.11 -20.20
CA ARG A 26 4.17 -24.25 -21.33
C ARG A 26 5.65 -23.85 -21.40
N GLY A 27 6.49 -24.34 -20.48
CA GLY A 27 7.91 -24.03 -20.43
C GLY A 27 8.24 -22.76 -19.64
N GLY A 28 7.33 -22.24 -18.81
CA GLY A 28 7.55 -21.06 -17.98
C GLY A 28 6.92 -19.77 -18.52
N LEU A 29 7.05 -18.68 -17.74
CA LEU A 29 6.40 -17.39 -18.03
C LEU A 29 6.84 -16.75 -19.35
N SER A 30 8.09 -16.97 -19.77
CA SER A 30 8.64 -16.49 -21.03
C SER A 30 8.03 -17.16 -22.27
N ASN A 31 7.53 -18.39 -22.11
CA ASN A 31 7.03 -19.23 -23.20
C ASN A 31 5.51 -19.18 -23.37
N LEU A 32 4.83 -18.28 -22.65
CA LEU A 32 3.37 -18.09 -22.77
C LEU A 32 2.95 -17.40 -24.08
N GLY A 33 3.88 -16.76 -24.80
CA GLY A 33 3.58 -16.06 -26.06
C GLY A 33 2.82 -14.74 -25.88
N MET A 34 2.11 -14.31 -26.94
CA MET A 34 1.30 -13.08 -26.99
C MET A 34 2.00 -11.81 -26.48
N ARG A 35 3.28 -11.64 -26.84
CA ARG A 35 4.09 -10.43 -26.52
C ARG A 35 4.06 -10.06 -25.02
N GLY A 36 3.99 -11.05 -24.14
CA GLY A 36 4.00 -10.83 -22.68
C GLY A 36 2.66 -10.44 -22.05
N ILE A 37 1.57 -10.36 -22.84
CA ILE A 37 0.22 -10.06 -22.32
C ILE A 37 -0.22 -11.13 -21.32
N LEU A 38 -0.11 -12.42 -21.69
CA LEU A 38 -0.48 -13.51 -20.78
C LEU A 38 0.36 -13.51 -19.51
N ARG A 39 1.65 -13.22 -19.62
CA ARG A 39 2.54 -13.08 -18.45
C ARG A 39 2.01 -12.00 -17.51
N ARG A 40 1.66 -10.81 -18.01
CA ARG A 40 1.07 -9.75 -17.17
C ARG A 40 -0.27 -10.16 -16.54
N MET A 41 -1.11 -10.88 -17.27
CA MET A 41 -2.38 -11.41 -16.75
C MET A 41 -2.15 -12.40 -15.60
N VAL A 42 -1.18 -13.31 -15.74
CA VAL A 42 -0.77 -14.28 -14.72
C VAL A 42 -0.23 -13.57 -13.48
N LEU A 43 0.68 -12.61 -13.68
CA LEU A 43 1.40 -11.98 -12.58
C LEU A 43 0.56 -10.97 -11.81
N TRP A 44 -0.14 -10.04 -12.48
CA TRP A 44 -0.71 -8.89 -11.79
C TRP A 44 -2.06 -8.36 -12.29
N CYS A 45 -2.62 -8.90 -13.38
CA CYS A 45 -3.91 -8.54 -14.02
C CYS A 45 -4.16 -7.02 -14.15
N VAL A 46 -4.14 -6.51 -15.38
CA VAL A 46 -4.34 -5.07 -15.66
C VAL A 46 -5.83 -4.69 -15.51
N TRP A 47 -6.13 -3.71 -14.67
CA TRP A 47 -7.42 -3.00 -14.63
C TRP A 47 -7.20 -1.59 -15.22
N PRO A 48 -8.08 -1.01 -16.08
CA PRO A 48 -9.42 -1.43 -16.48
C PRO A 48 -9.49 -1.87 -17.95
N TRP A 49 -9.86 -3.13 -18.24
CA TRP A 49 -10.23 -3.53 -19.60
C TRP A 49 -11.76 -3.52 -19.73
N PRO A 50 -12.39 -2.54 -20.39
CA PRO A 50 -13.84 -2.28 -20.26
C PRO A 50 -14.76 -3.34 -20.88
N ARG A 51 -14.22 -4.41 -21.48
CA ARG A 51 -15.00 -5.36 -22.30
C ARG A 51 -14.72 -6.84 -22.05
N MET A 52 -13.87 -7.18 -21.08
CA MET A 52 -13.62 -8.58 -20.79
C MET A 52 -14.49 -9.04 -19.61
N HIS A 53 -15.69 -9.53 -19.93
CA HIS A 53 -16.60 -10.21 -18.98
C HIS A 53 -16.09 -11.60 -18.58
N SER A 54 -14.78 -11.75 -18.32
CA SER A 54 -14.22 -12.94 -17.69
C SER A 54 -13.88 -12.62 -16.23
N PRO A 55 -14.81 -12.84 -15.28
CA PRO A 55 -14.71 -12.33 -13.91
C PRO A 55 -13.70 -13.07 -13.01
N ASN A 56 -12.80 -13.89 -13.56
CA ASN A 56 -12.22 -15.01 -12.81
C ASN A 56 -10.70 -15.20 -12.90
N ILE A 57 -9.93 -14.26 -13.43
CA ILE A 57 -8.46 -14.39 -13.43
C ILE A 57 -7.93 -13.82 -12.12
N MET A 58 -7.66 -14.72 -11.17
CA MET A 58 -6.89 -14.38 -9.97
C MET A 58 -5.42 -14.36 -10.36
N SER A 59 -4.82 -13.16 -10.41
CA SER A 59 -3.38 -13.01 -10.59
C SER A 59 -2.62 -13.50 -9.36
N ASP A 60 -1.33 -13.80 -9.53
CA ASP A 60 -0.46 -14.27 -8.45
C ASP A 60 -0.39 -13.25 -7.31
N LEU A 61 -0.19 -11.97 -7.61
CA LEU A 61 -0.13 -10.93 -6.57
C LEU A 61 -1.44 -10.75 -5.81
N LEU A 62 -2.58 -10.84 -6.50
CA LEU A 62 -3.89 -10.78 -5.85
C LEU A 62 -4.10 -12.01 -4.94
N ALA A 63 -3.67 -13.19 -5.38
CA ALA A 63 -3.72 -14.41 -4.60
C ALA A 63 -2.84 -14.31 -3.35
N SER A 64 -1.59 -13.88 -3.52
CA SER A 64 -0.60 -13.64 -2.47
C SER A 64 -1.13 -12.65 -1.43
N SER A 65 -1.59 -11.47 -1.89
CA SER A 65 -2.22 -10.45 -1.05
C SER A 65 -3.41 -11.01 -0.27
N ARG A 66 -4.30 -11.75 -0.93
CA ARG A 66 -5.55 -12.26 -0.34
C ARG A 66 -5.33 -13.39 0.67
N LEU A 67 -4.33 -14.24 0.44
CA LEU A 67 -4.04 -15.42 1.23
C LEU A 67 -2.97 -15.18 2.31
N GLY A 68 -2.25 -14.06 2.25
CA GLY A 68 -1.12 -13.78 3.15
C GLY A 68 0.01 -14.77 2.94
N ARG A 69 0.35 -15.03 1.67
CA ARG A 69 1.38 -15.99 1.27
C ARG A 69 2.34 -15.33 0.29
N PRO A 70 3.58 -15.81 0.18
CA PRO A 70 4.52 -15.25 -0.79
C PRO A 70 4.01 -15.45 -2.23
N PRO A 71 4.36 -14.55 -3.18
CA PRO A 71 4.12 -14.76 -4.59
C PRO A 71 4.69 -16.11 -5.04
N ARG A 72 3.97 -16.83 -5.90
CA ARG A 72 4.39 -18.16 -6.36
C ARG A 72 5.31 -18.11 -7.56
N PHE A 73 5.19 -17.06 -8.37
CA PHE A 73 6.08 -16.87 -9.50
C PHE A 73 7.31 -16.06 -9.10
N PRO A 74 8.48 -16.34 -9.73
CA PRO A 74 9.67 -15.54 -9.51
C PRO A 74 9.44 -14.09 -9.95
N PHE A 75 10.19 -13.18 -9.36
CA PHE A 75 10.14 -11.77 -9.71
C PHE A 75 10.41 -11.59 -11.21
N TYR A 76 9.46 -10.95 -11.89
CA TYR A 76 9.63 -10.57 -13.29
C TYR A 76 10.11 -9.13 -13.35
N GLN A 77 11.37 -8.94 -13.71
CA GLN A 77 11.88 -7.62 -14.04
C GLN A 77 11.45 -7.29 -15.47
N ALA A 78 10.54 -6.33 -15.61
CA ALA A 78 10.32 -5.72 -16.92
C ALA A 78 11.59 -4.97 -17.33
N ASP A 79 11.95 -5.05 -18.61
CA ASP A 79 12.96 -4.20 -19.22
C ASP A 79 12.53 -2.75 -18.97
N THR A 80 13.10 -2.13 -17.95
CA THR A 80 12.55 -0.89 -17.41
C THR A 80 13.05 0.25 -18.28
N SER A 81 12.10 0.76 -19.05
CA SER A 81 12.07 2.04 -19.72
C SER A 81 12.32 3.21 -18.74
N ALA A 82 12.76 4.34 -19.31
CA ALA A 82 13.22 5.59 -18.69
C ALA A 82 12.70 5.93 -17.27
N PRO A 83 13.47 6.68 -16.46
CA PRO A 83 12.99 7.20 -15.17
C PRO A 83 11.62 7.89 -15.27
N LEU A 84 10.77 7.77 -14.23
CA LEU A 84 9.43 8.38 -14.23
C LEU A 84 9.45 9.89 -14.50
N THR A 85 10.50 10.57 -14.04
CA THR A 85 10.74 12.01 -14.25
C THR A 85 10.78 12.40 -15.73
N VAL A 86 11.20 11.50 -16.63
CA VAL A 86 11.23 11.75 -18.07
C VAL A 86 9.83 11.97 -18.64
N PHE A 87 8.80 11.40 -18.02
CA PHE A 87 7.42 11.52 -18.45
C PHE A 87 6.70 12.72 -17.81
N THR A 88 7.34 13.44 -16.89
CA THR A 88 6.83 14.68 -16.28
C THR A 88 7.91 15.78 -16.32
N PRO A 89 8.37 16.19 -17.51
CA PRO A 89 9.50 17.11 -17.65
C PRO A 89 9.23 18.52 -17.11
N SER A 90 7.97 18.89 -16.91
CA SER A 90 7.56 20.17 -16.34
C SER A 90 7.73 20.27 -14.82
N VAL A 91 8.04 19.15 -14.16
CA VAL A 91 8.14 19.06 -12.69
C VAL A 91 9.60 18.84 -12.30
N SER A 92 10.07 19.51 -11.24
CA SER A 92 11.42 19.29 -10.73
C SER A 92 11.61 17.83 -10.32
N SER A 93 12.80 17.28 -10.58
CA SER A 93 13.15 15.94 -10.09
C SER A 93 13.12 15.88 -8.56
N ASP A 94 13.37 17.00 -7.89
CA ASP A 94 13.30 17.11 -6.42
C ASP A 94 11.92 16.77 -5.85
N THR A 95 10.84 16.97 -6.63
CA THR A 95 9.48 16.63 -6.20
C THR A 95 9.30 15.13 -5.99
N TYR A 96 10.10 14.29 -6.65
CA TYR A 96 10.07 12.83 -6.50
C TYR A 96 10.92 12.31 -5.34
N HIS A 97 11.54 13.20 -4.55
CA HIS A 97 12.27 12.84 -3.35
C HIS A 97 11.33 12.78 -2.16
N LEU A 98 11.51 11.74 -1.35
CA LEU A 98 10.84 11.60 -0.07
C LEU A 98 11.91 11.59 1.02
N VAL A 99 11.84 12.57 1.93
CA VAL A 99 12.71 12.61 3.10
C VAL A 99 11.96 11.93 4.25
N THR A 100 12.28 10.67 4.49
CA THR A 100 11.71 9.90 5.60
C THR A 100 12.54 10.07 6.88
N ASN A 101 12.04 9.57 8.01
CA ASN A 101 12.85 9.42 9.21
C ASN A 101 14.07 8.51 8.92
N GLY A 102 15.28 8.99 9.22
CA GLY A 102 16.52 8.22 9.01
C GLY A 102 16.61 6.91 9.81
N ALA A 103 15.81 6.76 10.87
CA ALA A 103 15.68 5.50 11.57
C ALA A 103 15.06 4.38 10.71
N LEU A 104 14.32 4.72 9.64
CA LEU A 104 13.78 3.75 8.69
C LEU A 104 14.86 3.12 7.80
N ASP A 105 16.01 3.78 7.62
CA ASP A 105 17.12 3.24 6.81
C ASP A 105 17.74 2.00 7.46
N ALA A 106 17.65 1.90 8.78
CA ALA A 106 18.10 0.74 9.55
C ALA A 106 17.09 -0.42 9.54
N ILE A 107 15.88 -0.23 8.98
CA ILE A 107 14.84 -1.25 8.93
C ILE A 107 14.90 -1.96 7.58
N LEU A 108 15.33 -3.22 7.62
CA LEU A 108 15.56 -4.06 6.46
C LEU A 108 14.81 -5.37 6.57
N THR A 109 14.72 -6.11 5.48
CA THR A 109 14.32 -7.53 5.52
C THR A 109 15.54 -8.45 5.51
N VAL A 110 15.45 -9.62 6.12
CA VAL A 110 16.61 -10.51 6.33
C VAL A 110 17.06 -11.19 5.03
N LYS A 111 16.13 -11.85 4.35
CA LYS A 111 16.40 -12.72 3.19
C LYS A 111 16.70 -11.91 1.94
N HIS A 112 15.87 -10.92 1.64
CA HIS A 112 15.92 -10.13 0.41
C HIS A 112 16.59 -8.77 0.56
N ARG A 113 16.94 -8.37 1.81
CA ARG A 113 17.59 -7.10 2.12
C ARG A 113 16.85 -5.88 1.57
N LEU A 114 15.52 -5.93 1.60
CA LEU A 114 14.67 -4.83 1.17
C LEU A 114 14.65 -3.75 2.24
N SER A 115 14.93 -2.50 1.86
CA SER A 115 14.84 -1.34 2.77
C SER A 115 13.43 -0.77 2.79
N ILE A 116 12.87 -0.57 4.00
CA ILE A 116 11.54 0.01 4.16
C ILE A 116 11.48 1.43 3.62
N ALA A 117 12.49 2.26 3.88
CA ALA A 117 12.58 3.62 3.34
C ALA A 117 12.56 3.61 1.79
N GLN A 118 13.31 2.70 1.16
CA GLN A 118 13.35 2.58 -0.30
C GLN A 118 12.02 2.09 -0.89
N LEU A 119 11.31 1.20 -0.18
CA LEU A 119 9.97 0.74 -0.59
C LEU A 119 8.96 1.90 -0.53
N LEU A 120 8.97 2.69 0.55
CA LEU A 120 8.12 3.88 0.67
C LEU A 120 8.45 4.94 -0.40
N LEU A 121 9.73 5.16 -0.70
CA LEU A 121 10.14 6.07 -1.77
C LEU A 121 9.63 5.59 -3.13
N SER A 122 9.71 4.29 -3.41
CA SER A 122 9.20 3.71 -4.66
C SER A 122 7.68 3.89 -4.78
N LEU A 123 6.96 3.71 -3.67
CA LEU A 123 5.53 3.94 -3.59
C LEU A 123 5.16 5.42 -3.80
N HIS A 124 5.88 6.32 -3.13
CA HIS A 124 5.72 7.77 -3.26
C HIS A 124 5.89 8.21 -4.72
N ARG A 125 6.97 7.77 -5.37
CA ARG A 125 7.27 8.13 -6.76
C ARG A 125 6.17 7.71 -7.72
N LEU A 126 5.59 6.52 -7.52
CA LEU A 126 4.48 6.06 -8.35
C LEU A 126 3.20 6.85 -8.11
N SER A 127 2.86 7.11 -6.85
CA SER A 127 1.66 7.87 -6.51
C SER A 127 1.74 9.32 -7.01
N LEU A 128 2.90 9.95 -6.83
CA LEU A 128 3.14 11.31 -7.33
C LEU A 128 3.08 11.34 -8.86
N PHE A 129 3.72 10.38 -9.53
CA PHE A 129 3.65 10.26 -10.99
C PHE A 129 2.20 10.20 -11.49
N LEU A 130 1.35 9.38 -10.88
CA LEU A 130 -0.08 9.35 -11.21
C LEU A 130 -0.76 10.68 -10.97
N SER A 131 -0.55 11.29 -9.81
CA SER A 131 -1.16 12.57 -9.45
C SER A 131 -0.78 13.69 -10.43
N LEU A 132 0.43 13.64 -11.00
CA LEU A 132 0.91 14.60 -12.00
C LEU A 132 0.42 14.29 -13.42
N THR A 133 -0.05 13.06 -13.67
CA THR A 133 -0.46 12.57 -15.00
C THR A 133 -1.95 12.27 -15.12
N ASP A 134 -2.75 12.60 -14.09
CA ASP A 134 -4.17 12.27 -13.86
C ASP A 134 -5.15 12.65 -14.99
N SER A 135 -4.66 13.30 -16.05
CA SER A 135 -5.43 13.73 -17.23
C SER A 135 -4.82 13.33 -18.57
N LEU A 136 -3.68 12.64 -18.57
CA LEU A 136 -2.93 12.29 -19.78
C LEU A 136 -3.03 10.80 -20.07
N TYR A 137 -3.15 10.46 -21.35
CA TYR A 137 -2.90 9.08 -21.80
C TYR A 137 -1.45 8.74 -21.49
N LEU A 138 -1.23 7.86 -20.52
CA LEU A 138 0.10 7.41 -20.15
C LEU A 138 0.75 6.69 -21.34
N PRO A 139 1.96 7.10 -21.76
CA PRO A 139 2.68 6.40 -22.81
C PRO A 139 2.96 4.96 -22.38
N TRP A 140 2.95 4.01 -23.32
CA TRP A 140 3.24 2.61 -23.02
C TRP A 140 4.62 2.44 -22.38
N GLU A 141 5.56 3.30 -22.77
CA GLU A 141 6.91 3.42 -22.26
C GLU A 141 6.96 3.81 -20.78
N ALA A 142 5.92 4.47 -20.23
CA ALA A 142 5.85 4.68 -18.78
C ALA A 142 5.66 3.36 -18.03
N SER A 143 5.14 2.33 -18.71
CA SER A 143 5.00 0.96 -18.21
C SER A 143 4.41 0.88 -16.80
N TYR A 144 3.46 1.78 -16.50
CA TYR A 144 2.91 1.96 -15.15
C TYR A 144 2.42 0.66 -14.50
N PRO A 145 1.67 -0.22 -15.19
CA PRO A 145 1.28 -1.52 -14.61
C PRO A 145 2.48 -2.39 -14.21
N ASP A 146 3.59 -2.33 -14.96
CA ASP A 146 4.81 -3.07 -14.63
C ASP A 146 5.49 -2.52 -13.37
N ARG A 147 5.45 -1.21 -13.18
CA ARG A 147 6.01 -0.57 -11.98
C ARG A 147 5.16 -0.81 -10.74
N VAL A 148 3.83 -0.78 -10.85
CA VAL A 148 2.92 -1.13 -9.74
C VAL A 148 3.18 -2.57 -9.30
N TYR A 149 3.30 -3.50 -10.23
CA TYR A 149 3.67 -4.87 -9.89
C TYR A 149 4.99 -4.96 -9.16
N GLN A 150 6.02 -4.26 -9.65
CA GLN A 150 7.34 -4.34 -9.04
C GLN A 150 7.28 -3.95 -7.56
N VAL A 151 6.61 -2.83 -7.26
CA VAL A 151 6.45 -2.36 -5.89
C VAL A 151 5.58 -3.35 -5.10
N GLU A 152 4.43 -3.77 -5.61
CA GLU A 152 3.56 -4.73 -4.92
C GLU A 152 4.26 -6.07 -4.63
N TYR A 153 5.02 -6.60 -5.59
CA TYR A 153 5.80 -7.83 -5.42
C TYR A 153 6.81 -7.69 -4.28
N GLN A 154 7.52 -6.56 -4.21
CA GLN A 154 8.50 -6.31 -3.14
C GLN A 154 7.83 -6.21 -1.77
N PHE A 155 6.69 -5.52 -1.65
CA PHE A 155 5.91 -5.47 -0.39
C PHE A 155 5.42 -6.86 0.03
N LEU A 156 4.91 -7.66 -0.91
CA LEU A 156 4.43 -9.01 -0.63
C LEU A 156 5.56 -9.97 -0.23
N THR A 157 6.71 -9.84 -0.87
CA THR A 157 7.91 -10.60 -0.56
C THR A 157 8.41 -10.24 0.84
N ALA A 158 8.51 -8.94 1.15
CA ALA A 158 8.91 -8.45 2.46
C ALA A 158 7.97 -8.92 3.59
N LEU A 159 6.66 -9.01 3.32
CA LEU A 159 5.66 -9.43 4.31
C LEU A 159 5.55 -10.94 4.50
N PHE A 160 5.66 -11.72 3.42
CA PHE A 160 5.23 -13.13 3.43
C PHE A 160 6.32 -14.14 3.04
N ASP A 161 7.44 -13.68 2.48
CA ASP A 161 8.61 -14.51 2.16
C ASP A 161 9.84 -14.17 3.02
N ASP A 162 9.71 -13.18 3.90
CA ASP A 162 10.82 -12.59 4.64
C ASP A 162 10.41 -12.18 6.06
N GLN A 163 11.39 -11.71 6.84
CA GLN A 163 11.22 -11.16 8.16
C GLN A 163 11.86 -9.78 8.24
N VAL A 164 11.17 -8.85 8.90
CA VAL A 164 11.70 -7.51 9.17
C VAL A 164 12.74 -7.61 10.29
N THR A 165 13.87 -6.91 10.14
CA THR A 165 14.93 -6.81 11.12
C THR A 165 15.34 -5.34 11.28
N ALA A 166 15.63 -4.95 12.51
CA ALA A 166 16.04 -3.60 12.88
C ALA A 166 16.77 -3.61 14.24
N PRO A 167 17.45 -2.52 14.63
CA PRO A 167 18.11 -2.42 15.93
C PRO A 167 17.19 -2.58 17.15
N THR A 168 15.90 -2.23 17.05
CA THR A 168 14.94 -2.35 18.17
C THR A 168 13.64 -3.04 17.75
N ASP A 169 12.97 -3.70 18.71
CA ASP A 169 11.67 -4.35 18.47
C ASP A 169 10.60 -3.36 17.99
N THR A 170 10.62 -2.13 18.54
CA THR A 170 9.74 -1.04 18.08
C THR A 170 9.93 -0.74 16.61
N GLN A 171 11.18 -0.70 16.13
CA GLN A 171 11.48 -0.50 14.70
C GLN A 171 11.02 -1.69 13.85
N VAL A 172 11.20 -2.93 14.31
CA VAL A 172 10.70 -4.11 13.61
C VAL A 172 9.18 -4.05 13.43
N MET A 173 8.47 -3.68 14.50
CA MET A 173 7.01 -3.52 14.45
C MET A 173 6.59 -2.37 13.54
N VAL A 174 7.23 -1.20 13.62
CA VAL A 174 6.96 -0.06 12.72
C VAL A 174 7.18 -0.47 11.26
N GLY A 175 8.28 -1.16 10.95
CA GLY A 175 8.54 -1.69 9.61
C GLY A 175 7.43 -2.62 9.12
N THR A 176 6.98 -3.54 9.98
CA THR A 176 5.88 -4.47 9.66
C THR A 176 4.55 -3.74 9.42
N ILE A 177 4.22 -2.75 10.25
CA ILE A 177 3.03 -1.90 10.09
C ILE A 177 3.10 -1.14 8.76
N LEU A 178 4.24 -0.53 8.46
CA LEU A 178 4.47 0.22 7.22
C LEU A 178 4.34 -0.65 5.97
N LEU A 179 4.78 -1.92 6.04
CA LEU A 179 4.59 -2.86 4.95
C LEU A 179 3.10 -3.18 4.72
N HIS A 180 2.34 -3.42 5.77
CA HIS A 180 0.89 -3.63 5.66
C HIS A 180 0.16 -2.40 5.14
N ALA A 181 0.51 -1.21 5.63
CA ALA A 181 -0.04 0.05 5.18
C ALA A 181 0.33 0.35 3.72
N GLY A 182 1.57 0.09 3.31
CA GLY A 182 1.99 0.23 1.91
C GLY A 182 1.21 -0.70 0.98
N LEU A 183 0.96 -1.94 1.38
CA LEU A 183 0.11 -2.85 0.60
C LEU A 183 -1.34 -2.34 0.54
N LEU A 184 -1.90 -1.85 1.65
CA LEU A 184 -3.23 -1.22 1.64
C LEU A 184 -3.26 -0.02 0.68
N PHE A 185 -2.22 0.82 0.72
CA PHE A 185 -2.07 2.00 -0.12
C PHE A 185 -2.08 1.65 -1.61
N ILE A 186 -1.37 0.60 -2.01
CA ILE A 186 -1.36 0.12 -3.41
C ILE A 186 -2.78 -0.22 -3.84
N TYR A 187 -3.55 -0.88 -2.99
CA TYR A 187 -4.93 -1.29 -3.32
C TYR A 187 -5.93 -0.13 -3.26
N THR A 188 -5.65 0.96 -2.53
CA THR A 188 -6.54 2.11 -2.38
C THR A 188 -6.29 3.24 -3.36
N ASN A 189 -5.02 3.50 -3.67
CA ASN A 189 -4.58 4.58 -4.55
C ASN A 189 -4.23 3.98 -5.91
N LEU A 190 -3.17 3.17 -6.00
CA LEU A 190 -2.62 2.73 -7.29
C LEU A 190 -3.53 1.77 -8.11
N ARG A 191 -4.34 0.94 -7.44
CA ARG A 191 -5.28 -0.02 -8.06
C ARG A 191 -6.75 0.36 -7.89
N GLU A 192 -7.04 1.45 -7.17
CA GLU A 192 -8.39 1.99 -6.97
C GLU A 192 -9.48 0.95 -6.65
N THR A 193 -9.21 -0.02 -5.77
CA THR A 193 -10.23 -1.02 -5.46
C THR A 193 -11.48 -0.36 -4.81
N PRO A 194 -12.68 -0.94 -4.91
CA PRO A 194 -13.86 -0.37 -4.25
C PRO A 194 -13.76 -0.52 -2.72
N VAL A 195 -14.31 0.46 -1.98
CA VAL A 195 -14.44 0.39 -0.52
C VAL A 195 -15.38 -0.77 -0.15
N GLY A 196 -15.04 -1.52 0.90
CA GLY A 196 -15.77 -2.74 1.28
C GLY A 196 -15.47 -3.96 0.41
N GLY A 197 -14.58 -3.85 -0.58
CA GLY A 197 -14.10 -5.00 -1.34
C GLY A 197 -13.38 -6.01 -0.43
N ALA A 198 -13.61 -7.31 -0.67
CA ALA A 198 -13.08 -8.39 0.18
C ALA A 198 -11.55 -8.34 0.38
N ILE A 199 -10.79 -7.89 -0.63
CA ILE A 199 -9.35 -7.71 -0.51
C ILE A 199 -8.98 -6.58 0.45
N ARG A 200 -9.70 -5.45 0.38
CA ARG A 200 -9.47 -4.29 1.23
C ARG A 200 -9.82 -4.59 2.69
N CYS A 201 -10.95 -5.26 2.95
CA CYS A 201 -11.31 -5.70 4.30
C CYS A 201 -10.20 -6.57 4.90
N ARG A 202 -9.69 -7.56 4.17
CA ARG A 202 -8.58 -8.40 4.65
C ARG A 202 -7.26 -7.65 4.87
N LEU A 203 -6.99 -6.62 4.07
CA LEU A 203 -5.81 -5.76 4.25
C LEU A 203 -5.96 -4.92 5.53
N LEU A 204 -7.15 -4.35 5.74
CA LEU A 204 -7.49 -3.60 6.96
C LEU A 204 -7.44 -4.48 8.22
N ASP A 205 -8.01 -5.69 8.17
CA ASP A 205 -7.99 -6.63 9.30
C ASP A 205 -6.56 -6.97 9.73
N ARG A 206 -5.67 -7.22 8.76
CA ARG A 206 -4.26 -7.48 9.05
C ARG A 206 -3.56 -6.25 9.60
N LEU A 207 -3.77 -5.08 9.01
CA LEU A 207 -3.19 -3.84 9.51
C LEU A 207 -3.64 -3.57 10.95
N LYS A 208 -4.94 -3.71 11.22
CA LYS A 208 -5.52 -3.57 12.56
C LYS A 208 -4.94 -4.59 13.54
N ALA A 209 -4.81 -5.85 13.15
CA ALA A 209 -4.23 -6.88 14.01
C ALA A 209 -2.79 -6.55 14.44
N VAL A 210 -1.97 -6.04 13.53
CA VAL A 210 -0.60 -5.63 13.85
C VAL A 210 -0.58 -4.36 14.72
N LEU A 211 -1.45 -3.38 14.45
CA LEU A 211 -1.58 -2.18 15.28
C LEU A 211 -2.02 -2.50 16.72
N VAL A 212 -2.92 -3.47 16.91
CA VAL A 212 -3.34 -3.93 18.24
C VAL A 212 -2.17 -4.57 18.99
N GLN A 213 -1.34 -5.37 18.33
CA GLN A 213 -0.13 -5.94 18.95
C GLN A 213 0.87 -4.84 19.35
N PHE A 214 0.94 -3.78 18.56
CA PHE A 214 1.82 -2.64 18.78
C PHE A 214 1.37 -1.69 19.89
N GLU A 215 0.13 -1.76 20.39
CA GLU A 215 -0.41 -0.81 21.37
C GLU A 215 0.45 -0.73 22.65
N SER A 216 1.08 -1.84 23.04
CA SER A 216 2.02 -1.89 24.16
C SER A 216 3.33 -1.10 23.96
N LEU A 217 3.78 -0.95 22.71
CA LEU A 217 5.03 -0.28 22.32
C LEU A 217 4.82 1.16 21.84
N MET A 218 3.57 1.63 21.78
CA MET A 218 3.25 2.98 21.34
C MET A 218 3.87 4.07 22.21
N HIS A 219 4.27 3.77 23.44
CA HIS A 219 4.98 4.75 24.28
C HIS A 219 6.37 5.08 23.74
N ASP A 220 7.08 4.08 23.22
CA ASP A 220 8.47 4.20 22.73
C ASP A 220 8.55 4.64 21.26
N ALA A 221 7.42 4.61 20.57
CA ALA A 221 7.32 4.93 19.14
C ALA A 221 7.25 6.43 18.82
N LEU A 222 7.58 7.31 19.77
CA LEU A 222 7.52 8.78 19.59
C LEU A 222 8.32 9.26 18.36
N GLY A 223 9.39 8.54 18.01
CA GLY A 223 10.20 8.84 16.83
C GLY A 223 9.49 8.66 15.49
N PHE A 224 8.40 7.87 15.41
CA PHE A 224 7.74 7.49 14.16
C PHE A 224 6.36 8.14 14.00
N THR A 225 6.26 9.41 14.38
CA THR A 225 4.97 10.12 14.42
C THR A 225 4.37 10.27 13.02
N ALA A 226 5.16 10.62 12.00
CA ALA A 226 4.62 10.81 10.65
C ALA A 226 4.14 9.47 10.06
N GLU A 227 4.92 8.41 10.27
CA GLU A 227 4.68 7.06 9.78
C GLU A 227 3.39 6.49 10.35
N LEU A 228 3.25 6.49 11.69
CA LEU A 228 2.07 5.95 12.36
C LEU A 228 0.83 6.80 12.06
N PHE A 229 0.98 8.11 11.94
CA PHE A 229 -0.12 8.99 11.59
C PHE A 229 -0.62 8.71 10.17
N TRP A 230 0.29 8.54 9.20
CA TRP A 230 -0.05 8.15 7.83
C TRP A 230 -0.74 6.79 7.76
N VAL A 231 -0.23 5.79 8.50
CA VAL A 231 -0.84 4.46 8.60
C VAL A 231 -2.29 4.54 9.08
N LEU A 232 -2.52 5.28 10.18
CA LEU A 232 -3.84 5.38 10.78
C LEU A 232 -4.81 6.16 9.88
N LEU A 233 -4.34 7.23 9.24
CA LEU A 233 -5.13 8.01 8.28
C LEU A 233 -5.52 7.18 7.04
N LEU A 234 -4.58 6.39 6.52
CA LEU A 234 -4.83 5.46 5.44
C LEU A 234 -5.85 4.39 5.85
N GLY A 235 -5.69 3.80 7.04
CA GLY A 235 -6.64 2.84 7.60
C GLY A 235 -8.05 3.42 7.72
N ALA A 236 -8.17 4.63 8.27
CA ALA A 236 -9.46 5.29 8.44
C ALA A 236 -10.13 5.64 7.10
N SER A 237 -9.37 6.15 6.12
CA SER A 237 -9.90 6.51 4.79
C SER A 237 -10.24 5.29 3.91
N ALA A 238 -9.58 4.16 4.14
CA ALA A 238 -9.86 2.91 3.43
C ALA A 238 -11.01 2.09 4.05
N SER A 239 -11.37 2.37 5.31
CA SER A 239 -12.36 1.61 6.08
C SER A 239 -13.80 1.91 5.67
N SER A 240 -14.68 0.93 5.92
CA SER A 240 -16.12 1.18 5.96
C SER A 240 -16.48 1.97 7.22
N ALA A 241 -17.67 2.56 7.29
CA ALA A 241 -18.12 3.31 8.48
C ALA A 241 -18.02 2.48 9.79
N VAL A 242 -18.20 1.15 9.71
CA VAL A 242 -18.15 0.27 10.89
C VAL A 242 -16.73 0.04 11.39
N ASP A 243 -15.75 -0.07 10.48
CA ASP A 243 -14.35 -0.36 10.84
C ASP A 243 -13.52 0.91 11.10
N GLN A 244 -14.02 2.06 10.63
CA GLN A 244 -13.34 3.35 10.70
C GLN A 244 -13.14 3.84 12.13
N ASP A 245 -14.04 3.50 13.06
CA ASP A 245 -14.02 3.94 14.45
C ASP A 245 -12.69 3.64 15.18
N TYR A 246 -12.12 2.44 14.94
CA TYR A 246 -10.86 2.06 15.55
C TYR A 246 -9.72 2.99 15.12
N PHE A 247 -9.57 3.22 13.81
CA PHE A 247 -8.49 4.04 13.27
C PHE A 247 -8.66 5.51 13.65
N VAL A 248 -9.89 6.01 13.62
CA VAL A 248 -10.24 7.36 14.06
C VAL A 248 -9.89 7.58 15.52
N GLU A 249 -10.22 6.64 16.40
CA GLU A 249 -9.93 6.78 17.83
C GLU A 249 -8.41 6.82 18.08
N GLN A 250 -7.64 5.97 17.39
CA GLN A 250 -6.18 6.00 17.47
C GLN A 250 -5.60 7.30 16.89
N LEU A 251 -6.14 7.83 15.78
CA LEU A 251 -5.77 9.15 15.25
C LEU A 251 -6.02 10.26 16.26
N ARG A 252 -7.14 10.23 16.98
CA ARG A 252 -7.45 11.23 18.01
C ARG A 252 -6.46 11.15 19.18
N LYS A 253 -6.19 9.95 19.68
CA LYS A 253 -5.19 9.73 20.75
C LYS A 253 -3.82 10.27 20.33
N MET A 254 -3.39 9.94 19.12
CA MET A 254 -2.13 10.39 18.55
C MET A 254 -2.09 11.91 18.35
N SER A 255 -3.16 12.50 17.81
CA SER A 255 -3.28 13.94 17.59
C SER A 255 -3.19 14.72 18.90
N ARG A 256 -3.83 14.23 19.98
CA ARG A 256 -3.71 14.85 21.31
C ARG A 256 -2.28 14.72 21.85
N ARG A 257 -1.68 13.52 21.76
CA ARG A 257 -0.34 13.25 22.27
C ARG A 257 0.75 14.10 21.59
N HIS A 258 0.62 14.34 20.29
CA HIS A 258 1.59 15.09 19.49
C HIS A 258 1.15 16.53 19.18
N ASN A 259 0.09 17.01 19.83
CA ASN A 259 -0.44 18.36 19.67
C ASN A 259 -0.78 18.75 18.21
N ILE A 260 -1.32 17.80 17.44
CA ILE A 260 -1.75 18.00 16.06
C ILE A 260 -3.17 18.58 16.09
N ARG A 261 -3.27 19.92 16.06
CA ARG A 261 -4.54 20.64 16.22
C ARG A 261 -5.24 21.03 14.93
N SER A 262 -4.53 20.99 13.80
CA SER A 262 -5.05 21.46 12.51
C SER A 262 -4.67 20.52 11.38
N TRP A 263 -5.47 20.54 10.32
CA TRP A 263 -5.17 19.81 9.09
C TRP A 263 -3.85 20.27 8.47
N SER A 264 -3.52 21.56 8.56
CA SER A 264 -2.24 22.07 8.08
C SER A 264 -1.06 21.42 8.79
N HIS A 265 -1.14 21.24 10.12
CA HIS A 265 -0.10 20.54 10.88
C HIS A 265 -0.04 19.05 10.51
N ALA A 266 -1.20 18.39 10.38
CA ALA A 266 -1.26 17.01 9.89
C ALA A 266 -0.63 16.86 8.50
N LYS A 267 -0.92 17.80 7.58
CA LYS A 267 -0.37 17.81 6.23
C LYS A 267 1.15 17.95 6.23
N MET A 268 1.72 18.84 7.04
CA MET A 268 3.18 18.98 7.17
C MET A 268 3.84 17.68 7.65
N LEU A 269 3.22 16.96 8.59
CA LEU A 269 3.74 15.65 9.01
C LEU A 269 3.75 14.64 7.86
N LEU A 270 2.70 14.65 7.05
CA LEU A 270 2.52 13.72 5.92
C LEU A 270 3.44 14.02 4.72
N GLU A 271 4.13 15.16 4.68
CA GLU A 271 5.11 15.48 3.60
C GLU A 271 6.28 14.49 3.56
N SER A 272 6.58 13.86 4.69
CA SER A 272 7.60 12.80 4.81
C SER A 272 7.10 11.39 4.43
N MET A 273 5.83 11.27 3.99
CA MET A 273 5.19 9.99 3.68
C MET A 273 4.76 9.90 2.20
N PRO A 274 4.48 8.68 1.67
CA PRO A 274 4.01 8.53 0.30
C PRO A 274 2.81 9.41 -0.02
N ALA A 275 2.91 10.16 -1.13
CA ALA A 275 1.93 11.16 -1.53
C ALA A 275 0.57 10.51 -1.70
N LEU A 276 -0.47 11.09 -1.09
CA LEU A 276 -1.85 10.69 -1.34
C LEU A 276 -2.35 11.38 -2.61
N GLU A 277 -3.12 10.67 -3.43
CA GLU A 277 -3.80 11.26 -4.59
C GLU A 277 -4.74 12.39 -4.15
N ALA A 278 -4.93 13.41 -5.00
CA ALA A 278 -5.70 14.61 -4.64
C ALA A 278 -7.12 14.29 -4.12
N TYR A 279 -7.82 13.35 -4.77
CA TYR A 279 -9.13 12.90 -4.31
C TYR A 279 -9.09 12.25 -2.92
N ARG A 280 -8.05 11.48 -2.62
CA ARG A 280 -7.84 10.85 -1.31
C ARG A 280 -7.45 11.84 -0.24
N LEU A 281 -6.65 12.85 -0.61
CA LEU A 281 -6.31 13.95 0.28
C LEU A 281 -7.58 14.71 0.71
N ASN A 282 -8.50 14.97 -0.22
CA ASN A 282 -9.80 15.58 0.10
C ASN A 282 -10.61 14.70 1.06
N THR A 283 -10.68 13.39 0.80
CA THR A 283 -11.34 12.43 1.71
C THR A 283 -10.73 12.48 3.12
N CYS A 284 -9.40 12.59 3.22
CA CYS A 284 -8.71 12.70 4.50
C CYS A 284 -8.98 14.03 5.20
N MET A 285 -9.08 15.13 4.45
CA MET A 285 -9.44 16.44 4.98
C MET A 285 -10.88 16.47 5.50
N ASP A 286 -11.80 15.85 4.77
CA ASP A 286 -13.20 15.70 5.17
C ASP A 286 -13.29 14.86 6.46
N LEU A 287 -12.57 13.73 6.53
CA LEU A 287 -12.48 12.92 7.73
C LEU A 287 -11.90 13.71 8.91
N TRP A 288 -10.86 14.51 8.68
CA TRP A 288 -10.25 15.34 9.71
C TRP A 288 -11.24 16.35 10.29
N SER A 289 -11.92 17.09 9.41
CA SER A 289 -12.86 18.15 9.81
C SER A 289 -14.12 17.60 10.50
N THR A 290 -14.63 16.46 10.05
CA THR A 290 -15.89 15.90 10.54
C THR A 290 -15.73 15.03 11.79
N VAL A 291 -14.64 14.27 11.88
CA VAL A 291 -14.52 13.21 12.89
C VAL A 291 -13.36 13.44 13.87
N ILE A 292 -12.24 14.02 13.43
CA ILE A 292 -11.02 14.09 14.23
C ILE A 292 -10.92 15.40 15.02
N ALA A 293 -11.01 16.56 14.34
CA ALA A 293 -10.83 17.88 14.93
C ALA A 293 -11.86 18.27 16.01
N PRO A 294 -13.18 17.96 15.88
CA PRO A 294 -14.18 18.40 16.84
C PRO A 294 -13.97 17.86 18.26
N GLN A 295 -13.28 16.73 18.40
CA GLN A 295 -13.07 16.06 19.69
C GLN A 295 -11.63 16.16 20.21
N SER A 296 -10.68 16.60 19.38
CA SER A 296 -9.31 16.90 19.84
C SER A 296 -9.23 18.23 20.59
N ILE A 297 -10.17 19.15 20.36
CA ILE A 297 -10.19 20.51 20.94
C ILE A 297 -11.02 20.59 22.24
N CYS A 298 -12.04 19.76 22.40
CA CYS A 298 -13.05 19.91 23.48
C CYS A 298 -12.69 19.34 24.88
N ARG A 299 -11.43 19.00 25.20
CA ARG A 299 -11.08 18.46 26.54
C ARG A 299 -10.13 19.31 27.39
N ASP A 300 -9.69 20.47 26.91
CA ASP A 300 -8.78 21.35 27.67
C ASP A 300 -9.52 22.34 28.62
N THR A 301 -10.84 22.23 28.79
CA THR A 301 -11.64 23.17 29.63
C THR A 301 -12.20 22.60 30.94
N THR A 302 -11.80 21.40 31.36
CA THR A 302 -12.16 20.87 32.70
C THR A 302 -10.93 20.37 33.43
N LEU A 303 -10.14 21.32 33.92
CA LEU A 303 -9.30 21.24 35.12
C LEU A 303 -8.59 22.59 35.27
N TYR A 304 -9.23 23.53 35.95
CA TYR A 304 -8.70 24.44 36.98
C TYR A 304 -9.85 25.33 37.46
#